data_AF-A0AAU6WJJ0-F1
#
_entry.id   AF-A0AAU6WJJ0-F1
#
_cell.length_a   1.000
_cell.length_b   1.000
_cell.length_c   1.000
_cell.angle_alpha   90.00
_cell.angle_beta   90.00
_cell.angle_gamma   90.00
#
_symmetry.space_group_name_H-M   'P 1'
#
loop_
_entity.id
_entity.type
_entity.pdbx_description
1 polymer ?
#
loop_
_entity_poly.entity_id
_entity_poly.type
_entity_poly.pdbx_seq_one_letter_code
_entity_poly.pdbx_strand_id
1 'polypeptide(L)'
;MNIHKSKTASFLIVSIFSFSMMEAKVKLPALVSDGMILQRNMPLKIWGSADAGEKVNIKFLNKTYTTSADKSGNWNIMLPELKAGGPYVMTINEITLKDILIGDVWVASGQSNMELPMRRLTPLYGDEIKKANNKNIRFFTVPQKYNFKAPQTELDGGKWQSTDPQTILDFSGVAYFFAKEINAENKVPVGIIHTSLGGSPVQAWMDTNSLKNILNISMKPKNGRTMILLNPPNPASRQQAKPGTPNLTRMIPDCRSTGKKRIPMTPDGKS
;
A
#
# COMPACT_ATOMS: atom_id res chain seq x y z
N MET A 1 41.18 43.32 69.16
CA MET A 1 40.52 42.11 68.61
C MET A 1 40.11 42.46 67.18
N ASN A 2 40.94 42.13 66.19
CA ASN A 2 40.81 42.59 64.80
C ASN A 2 39.81 41.74 64.01
N ILE A 3 38.85 42.39 63.35
CA ILE A 3 37.84 41.77 62.51
C ILE A 3 38.37 41.70 61.07
N HIS A 4 38.74 40.51 60.60
CA HIS A 4 39.03 40.27 59.18
C HIS A 4 37.72 39.95 58.43
N LYS A 5 37.32 40.83 57.51
CA LYS A 5 36.25 40.56 56.54
C LYS A 5 36.81 39.73 55.38
N SER A 6 36.38 38.48 55.28
CA SER A 6 36.61 37.62 54.11
C SER A 6 35.67 38.06 52.97
N LYS A 7 36.23 38.40 51.81
CA LYS A 7 35.47 38.67 50.59
C LYS A 7 35.41 37.38 49.77
N THR A 8 34.28 36.69 49.80
CA THR A 8 34.00 35.58 48.88
C THR A 8 33.52 36.15 47.54
N ALA A 9 34.37 36.09 46.52
CA ALA A 9 34.00 36.41 45.15
C ALA A 9 33.31 35.17 44.52
N SER A 10 31.99 35.23 44.35
CA SER A 10 31.23 34.23 43.60
C SER A 10 31.48 34.43 42.10
N PHE A 11 32.19 33.48 41.47
CA PHE A 11 32.26 33.36 40.01
C PHE A 11 30.97 32.74 39.50
N LEU A 12 30.14 33.54 38.81
CA LEU A 12 28.95 33.07 38.11
C LEU A 12 29.39 32.49 36.75
N ILE A 13 29.48 31.16 36.63
CA ILE A 13 29.71 30.48 35.36
C ILE A 13 28.38 30.50 34.59
N VAL A 14 28.26 31.41 33.62
CA VAL A 14 27.14 31.42 32.66
C VAL A 14 27.41 30.35 31.61
N SER A 15 26.80 29.18 31.80
CA SER A 15 26.82 28.10 30.81
C SER A 15 25.92 28.49 29.63
N ILE A 16 26.54 28.89 28.52
CA ILE A 16 25.85 29.14 27.24
C ILE A 16 25.44 27.77 26.68
N PHE A 17 24.20 27.36 26.98
CA PHE A 17 23.57 26.24 26.29
C PHE A 17 23.30 26.68 24.85
N SER A 18 24.21 26.33 23.94
CA SER A 18 23.96 26.38 22.50
C SER A 18 22.81 25.44 22.19
N PHE A 19 21.60 25.98 22.07
CA PHE A 19 20.45 25.27 21.53
C PHE A 19 20.72 25.04 20.05
N SER A 20 21.28 23.87 19.72
CA SER A 20 21.24 23.37 18.36
C SER A 20 19.76 23.21 18.01
N MET A 21 19.20 24.10 17.19
CA MET A 21 17.90 23.82 16.56
C MET A 21 18.11 22.60 15.68
N MET A 22 17.73 21.44 16.20
CA MET A 22 17.60 20.23 15.40
C MET A 22 16.40 20.52 14.49
N GLU A 23 16.65 20.85 13.21
CA GLU A 23 15.59 20.87 12.20
C GLU A 23 15.07 19.44 12.07
N ALA A 24 14.00 19.12 12.79
CA ALA A 24 13.23 17.95 12.49
C ALA A 24 12.63 18.13 11.10
N LYS A 25 12.83 17.09 10.29
CA LYS A 25 12.53 17.13 8.87
C LYS A 25 11.17 16.50 8.63
N VAL A 26 10.28 17.23 7.96
CA VAL A 26 9.05 16.67 7.36
C VAL A 26 9.34 15.31 6.72
N LYS A 27 8.52 14.31 7.04
CA LYS A 27 8.55 12.97 6.45
C LYS A 27 7.26 12.72 5.66
N LEU A 28 7.43 12.17 4.47
CA LEU A 28 6.33 11.82 3.58
C LEU A 28 6.11 10.30 3.59
N PRO A 29 4.87 9.83 3.47
CA PRO A 29 4.59 8.41 3.25
C PRO A 29 5.14 7.99 1.89
N ALA A 30 5.49 6.71 1.72
CA ALA A 30 6.09 6.20 0.48
C ALA A 30 5.24 6.48 -0.79
N LEU A 31 3.91 6.54 -0.65
CA LEU A 31 2.98 6.86 -1.74
C LEU A 31 3.11 8.30 -2.26
N VAL A 32 3.54 9.23 -1.40
CA VAL A 32 3.77 10.63 -1.76
C VAL A 32 5.25 10.79 -2.10
N SER A 33 5.58 10.45 -3.35
CA SER A 33 6.95 10.40 -3.85
C SER A 33 7.04 10.80 -5.33
N ASP A 34 8.26 10.88 -5.85
CA ASP A 34 8.50 11.13 -7.27
C ASP A 34 7.74 10.15 -8.16
N GLY A 35 7.22 10.64 -9.28
CA GLY A 35 6.52 9.81 -10.25
C GLY A 35 5.09 9.44 -9.85
N MET A 36 4.55 9.95 -8.74
CA MET A 36 3.18 9.64 -8.31
C MET A 36 2.12 10.15 -9.29
N ILE A 37 0.95 9.50 -9.25
CA ILE A 37 -0.27 9.97 -9.90
C ILE A 37 -1.28 10.33 -8.81
N LEU A 38 -1.79 11.56 -8.85
CA LEU A 38 -2.84 12.06 -7.96
C LEU A 38 -4.21 11.99 -8.66
N GLN A 39 -5.26 11.66 -7.91
CA GLN A 39 -6.61 11.52 -8.43
C GLN A 39 -7.19 12.85 -8.95
N ARG A 40 -7.67 12.88 -10.18
CA ARG A 40 -8.34 14.05 -10.79
C ARG A 40 -9.76 14.25 -10.26
N ASN A 41 -10.29 15.46 -10.46
CA ASN A 41 -11.70 15.83 -10.28
C ASN A 41 -12.25 15.57 -8.86
N MET A 42 -11.38 15.63 -7.86
CA MET A 42 -11.78 15.64 -6.45
C MET A 42 -10.72 16.37 -5.61
N PRO A 43 -11.10 16.89 -4.42
CA PRO A 43 -10.12 17.42 -3.47
C PRO A 43 -9.04 16.39 -3.13
N LEU A 44 -7.78 16.84 -3.12
CA LEU A 44 -6.62 15.97 -2.97
C LEU A 44 -6.01 16.11 -1.57
N LYS A 45 -5.93 15.01 -0.83
CA LYS A 45 -5.23 14.98 0.46
C LYS A 45 -3.74 14.74 0.25
N ILE A 46 -2.91 15.65 0.77
CA ILE A 46 -1.46 15.43 0.95
C ILE A 46 -1.19 15.38 2.45
N TRP A 47 -0.37 14.43 2.89
CA TRP A 47 -0.13 14.18 4.31
C TRP A 47 1.29 13.67 4.57
N GLY A 48 1.67 13.68 5.84
CA GLY A 48 2.94 13.17 6.32
C GLY A 48 3.06 13.33 7.84
N SER A 49 4.29 13.21 8.33
CA SER A 49 4.64 13.51 9.73
C SER A 49 5.71 14.59 9.81
N ALA A 50 5.75 15.29 10.94
CA ALA A 50 6.70 16.35 11.27
C ALA A 50 6.70 16.54 12.81
N ASP A 51 7.57 17.38 13.34
CA ASP A 51 7.52 17.68 14.78
C ASP A 51 6.23 18.41 15.15
N ALA A 52 5.74 18.20 16.38
CA ALA A 52 4.48 18.80 16.82
C ALA A 52 4.54 20.34 16.72
N GLY A 53 3.57 20.93 16.02
CA GLY A 53 3.51 22.37 15.75
C GLY A 53 4.41 22.86 14.61
N GLU A 54 5.23 22.00 14.00
CA GLU A 54 6.07 22.34 12.85
C GLU A 54 5.21 22.84 11.70
N LYS A 55 5.64 23.95 11.07
CA LYS A 55 4.96 24.54 9.93
C LYS A 55 5.36 23.83 8.64
N VAL A 56 4.37 23.38 7.88
CA VAL A 56 4.55 22.72 6.58
C VAL A 56 4.04 23.64 5.49
N ASN A 57 4.92 24.00 4.55
CA ASN A 57 4.61 24.82 3.38
C ASN A 57 4.70 23.97 2.12
N ILE A 58 3.63 23.97 1.32
CA ILE A 58 3.51 23.20 0.10
C ILE A 58 3.35 24.18 -1.07
N LYS A 59 4.27 24.15 -2.02
CA LYS A 59 4.19 24.88 -3.29
C LYS A 59 3.79 23.92 -4.38
N PHE A 60 2.65 24.17 -5.02
CA PHE A 60 2.15 23.34 -6.11
C PHE A 60 1.30 24.17 -7.07
N LEU A 61 1.55 24.03 -8.38
CA LEU A 61 0.82 24.74 -9.45
C LEU A 61 0.74 26.26 -9.21
N ASN A 62 1.88 26.89 -8.94
CA ASN A 62 2.02 28.33 -8.65
C ASN A 62 1.21 28.83 -7.43
N LYS A 63 0.73 27.92 -6.58
CA LYS A 63 0.05 28.24 -5.32
C LYS A 63 0.87 27.74 -4.14
N THR A 64 0.76 28.46 -3.03
CA THR A 64 1.34 28.07 -1.74
C THR A 64 0.23 27.72 -0.78
N TYR A 65 0.36 26.57 -0.14
CA TYR A 65 -0.54 26.07 0.88
C TYR A 65 0.25 25.87 2.18
N THR A 66 -0.37 26.12 3.32
CA THR A 66 0.31 26.03 4.62
C THR A 66 -0.56 25.25 5.60
N THR A 67 0.08 24.37 6.36
CA THR A 67 -0.52 23.65 7.49
C THR A 67 0.52 23.51 8.60
N SER A 68 0.15 22.92 9.73
CA SER A 68 1.08 22.57 10.81
C SER A 68 0.79 21.16 11.31
N ALA A 69 1.81 20.48 11.80
CA ALA A 69 1.63 19.19 12.44
C ALA A 69 0.93 19.31 13.79
N ASP A 70 0.05 18.36 14.05
CA ASP A 70 -0.69 18.25 15.29
C ASP A 70 0.21 17.80 16.46
N LYS A 71 -0.37 17.68 17.66
CA LYS A 71 0.35 17.24 18.87
C LYS A 71 0.92 15.82 18.75
N SER A 72 0.42 15.02 17.82
CA SER A 72 0.88 13.66 17.53
C SER A 72 1.90 13.62 16.40
N GLY A 73 2.30 14.78 15.85
CA GLY A 73 3.25 14.90 14.76
C GLY A 73 2.66 14.59 13.38
N ASN A 74 1.34 14.46 13.24
CA ASN A 74 0.71 14.23 11.94
C ASN A 74 0.30 15.56 11.32
N TRP A 75 0.46 15.69 10.01
CA TRP A 75 -0.08 16.82 9.27
C TRP A 75 -0.77 16.34 7.99
N ASN A 76 -1.76 17.11 7.56
CA ASN A 76 -2.34 16.95 6.24
C ASN A 76 -2.89 18.29 5.75
N ILE A 77 -3.12 18.35 4.45
CA ILE A 77 -3.80 19.47 3.79
C ILE A 77 -4.69 18.94 2.67
N MET A 78 -5.79 19.64 2.42
CA MET A 78 -6.66 19.41 1.27
C MET A 78 -6.33 20.44 0.19
N LEU A 79 -5.81 19.96 -0.94
CA LEU A 79 -5.66 20.75 -2.15
C LEU A 79 -6.99 20.77 -2.91
N PRO A 80 -7.30 21.85 -3.65
CA PRO A 80 -8.49 21.90 -4.50
C PRO A 80 -8.45 20.80 -5.56
N GLU A 81 -9.61 20.48 -6.13
CA GLU A 81 -9.69 19.55 -7.26
C GLU A 81 -8.85 20.03 -8.46
N LEU A 82 -8.28 19.06 -9.17
CA LEU A 82 -7.41 19.32 -10.33
C LEU A 82 -7.88 18.49 -11.53
N LYS A 83 -7.75 19.10 -12.71
CA LYS A 83 -7.96 18.40 -13.98
C LYS A 83 -6.75 17.53 -14.30
N ALA A 84 -6.96 16.50 -15.12
CA ALA A 84 -5.89 15.64 -15.61
C ALA A 84 -4.78 16.45 -16.30
N GLY A 85 -3.52 16.03 -16.13
CA GLY A 85 -2.37 16.71 -16.74
C GLY A 85 -1.04 16.43 -16.02
N GLY A 86 -0.05 17.27 -16.29
CA GLY A 86 1.33 17.13 -15.82
C GLY A 86 2.32 16.91 -16.97
N PRO A 87 3.59 16.61 -16.67
CA PRO A 87 4.15 16.47 -15.33
C PRO A 87 4.28 17.80 -14.59
N TYR A 88 4.07 17.75 -13.27
CA TYR A 88 4.21 18.87 -12.35
C TYR A 88 5.31 18.62 -11.32
N VAL A 89 5.68 19.69 -10.62
CA VAL A 89 6.63 19.68 -9.49
C VAL A 89 5.90 20.18 -8.25
N MET A 90 6.06 19.49 -7.12
CA MET A 90 5.54 19.89 -5.82
C MET A 90 6.71 20.03 -4.84
N THR A 91 6.78 21.15 -4.14
CA THR A 91 7.79 21.35 -3.09
C THR A 91 7.10 21.39 -1.73
N ILE A 92 7.54 20.57 -0.79
CA ILE A 92 7.04 20.47 0.58
C ILE A 92 8.21 20.77 1.52
N ASN A 93 8.24 21.97 2.10
CA ASN A 93 9.43 22.53 2.75
C ASN A 93 10.67 22.35 1.85
N GLU A 94 11.68 21.59 2.28
CA GLU A 94 12.92 21.34 1.53
C GLU A 94 12.82 20.15 0.56
N ILE A 95 11.70 19.41 0.56
CA ILE A 95 11.51 18.22 -0.29
C ILE A 95 10.91 18.64 -1.62
N THR A 96 11.56 18.31 -2.73
CA THR A 96 11.00 18.54 -4.08
C THR A 96 10.63 17.22 -4.72
N LEU A 97 9.32 17.03 -4.92
CA LEU A 97 8.75 15.91 -5.66
C LEU A 97 8.59 16.29 -7.13
N LYS A 98 9.04 15.40 -8.02
CA LYS A 98 9.08 15.61 -9.46
C LYS A 98 8.19 14.62 -10.19
N ASP A 99 7.90 14.96 -11.44
CA ASP A 99 7.16 14.11 -12.37
C ASP A 99 5.79 13.69 -11.81
N ILE A 100 5.03 14.61 -11.24
CA ILE A 100 3.70 14.33 -10.69
C ILE A 100 2.67 14.44 -11.81
N LEU A 101 1.87 13.40 -12.02
CA LEU A 101 0.71 13.45 -12.92
C LEU A 101 -0.59 13.57 -12.14
N ILE A 102 -1.60 14.18 -12.77
CA ILE A 102 -2.98 14.18 -12.30
C ILE A 102 -3.78 13.29 -13.24
N GLY A 103 -4.48 12.28 -12.71
CA GLY A 103 -5.13 11.24 -13.50
C GLY A 103 -6.07 10.35 -12.68
N ASP A 104 -6.35 9.14 -13.17
CA ASP A 104 -7.19 8.16 -12.49
C ASP A 104 -6.33 7.16 -11.71
N VAL A 105 -6.62 7.00 -10.41
CA VAL A 105 -5.87 6.12 -9.50
C VAL A 105 -6.74 4.94 -9.10
N TRP A 106 -6.24 3.74 -9.30
CA TRP A 106 -6.94 2.49 -9.02
C TRP A 106 -6.16 1.63 -8.05
N VAL A 107 -6.88 0.89 -7.20
CA VAL A 107 -6.29 -0.12 -6.31
C VAL A 107 -6.50 -1.50 -6.92
N ALA A 108 -5.41 -2.21 -7.19
CA ALA A 108 -5.42 -3.59 -7.67
C ALA A 108 -5.07 -4.54 -6.51
N SER A 109 -6.10 -5.19 -5.94
CA SER A 109 -5.95 -6.11 -4.81
C SER A 109 -6.52 -7.49 -5.12
N GLY A 110 -6.20 -8.47 -4.27
CA GLY A 110 -6.67 -9.85 -4.39
C GLY A 110 -5.54 -10.85 -4.18
N GLN A 111 -5.64 -11.98 -4.88
CA GLN A 111 -4.74 -13.13 -4.74
C GLN A 111 -3.90 -13.37 -6.02
N SER A 112 -3.40 -14.59 -6.20
CA SER A 112 -2.39 -14.95 -7.20
C SER A 112 -2.72 -14.59 -8.65
N ASN A 113 -4.02 -14.56 -9.00
CA ASN A 113 -4.44 -14.18 -10.36
C ASN A 113 -4.31 -12.67 -10.59
N MET A 114 -4.58 -11.85 -9.57
CA MET A 114 -4.28 -10.42 -9.63
C MET A 114 -2.77 -10.18 -9.52
N GLU A 115 -2.04 -11.02 -8.79
CA GLU A 115 -0.60 -10.88 -8.61
C GLU A 115 0.22 -11.24 -9.86
N LEU A 116 -0.33 -12.09 -10.74
CA LEU A 116 0.38 -12.72 -11.85
C LEU A 116 1.22 -11.70 -12.66
N PRO A 117 2.56 -11.73 -12.55
CA PRO A 117 3.40 -10.70 -13.15
C PRO A 117 3.61 -10.91 -14.65
N MET A 118 3.77 -9.83 -15.40
CA MET A 118 3.99 -9.86 -16.86
C MET A 118 5.20 -10.70 -17.28
N ARG A 119 6.26 -10.78 -16.46
CA ARG A 119 7.40 -11.68 -16.75
C ARG A 119 7.00 -13.14 -16.93
N ARG A 120 5.96 -13.61 -16.22
CA ARG A 120 5.40 -14.97 -16.38
C ARG A 120 4.49 -15.11 -17.60
N LEU A 121 4.09 -13.99 -18.18
CA LEU A 121 3.25 -13.89 -19.36
C LEU A 121 4.06 -13.67 -20.66
N THR A 122 5.39 -13.57 -20.56
CA THR A 122 6.31 -13.36 -21.69
C THR A 122 6.08 -14.29 -22.89
N PRO A 123 5.81 -15.60 -22.74
CA PRO A 123 5.57 -16.46 -23.90
C PRO A 123 4.35 -16.05 -24.74
N LEU A 124 3.36 -15.40 -24.14
CA LEU A 124 2.14 -14.95 -24.81
C LEU A 124 2.19 -13.47 -25.21
N TYR A 125 2.87 -12.64 -24.42
CA TYR A 125 2.84 -11.17 -24.54
C TYR A 125 4.23 -10.54 -24.66
N GLY A 126 5.21 -11.27 -25.21
CA GLY A 126 6.58 -10.78 -25.37
C GLY A 126 6.68 -9.49 -26.19
N ASP A 127 5.87 -9.35 -27.24
CA ASP A 127 5.83 -8.13 -28.06
C ASP A 127 5.24 -6.93 -27.32
N GLU A 128 4.23 -7.17 -26.46
CA GLU A 128 3.64 -6.14 -25.60
C GLU A 128 4.71 -5.60 -24.63
N ILE A 129 5.46 -6.50 -23.99
CA ILE A 129 6.54 -6.16 -23.07
C ILE A 129 7.63 -5.35 -23.77
N LYS A 130 8.08 -5.79 -24.95
CA LYS A 130 9.13 -5.09 -25.72
C LYS A 130 8.71 -3.68 -26.16
N LYS A 131 7.43 -3.49 -26.49
CA LYS A 131 6.88 -2.22 -26.98
C LYS A 131 6.34 -1.33 -25.85
N ALA A 132 6.31 -1.81 -24.62
CA ALA A 132 5.80 -1.07 -23.48
C ALA A 132 6.60 0.21 -23.28
N ASN A 133 5.99 1.37 -23.54
CA ASN A 133 6.63 2.67 -23.34
C ASN A 133 5.55 3.74 -23.17
N ASN A 134 4.82 3.65 -22.05
CA ASN A 134 3.73 4.57 -21.75
C ASN A 134 3.94 5.16 -20.35
N LYS A 135 4.59 6.34 -20.30
CA LYS A 135 4.87 7.05 -19.05
C LYS A 135 3.63 7.54 -18.30
N ASN A 136 2.47 7.54 -18.96
CA ASN A 136 1.19 7.89 -18.36
C ASN A 136 0.55 6.72 -17.61
N ILE A 137 1.10 5.51 -17.70
CA ILE A 137 0.68 4.37 -16.90
C ILE A 137 1.78 4.09 -15.87
N ARG A 138 1.44 4.14 -14.58
CA ARG A 138 2.40 3.98 -13.49
C ARG A 138 1.90 3.05 -12.41
N PHE A 139 2.81 2.30 -11.81
CA PHE A 139 2.51 1.37 -10.74
C PHE A 139 3.24 1.76 -9.46
N PHE A 140 2.54 1.67 -8.35
CA PHE A 140 3.13 1.59 -7.02
C PHE A 140 2.83 0.21 -6.45
N THR A 141 3.84 -0.67 -6.41
CA THR A 141 3.68 -1.99 -5.80
C THR A 141 3.98 -1.89 -4.31
N VAL A 142 2.98 -2.21 -3.48
CA VAL A 142 3.14 -2.24 -2.03
C VAL A 142 4.02 -3.44 -1.65
N PRO A 143 5.08 -3.24 -0.84
CA PRO A 143 5.90 -4.36 -0.37
C PRO A 143 5.07 -5.40 0.38
N GLN A 144 5.24 -6.67 0.01
CA GLN A 144 4.58 -7.77 0.67
C GLN A 144 5.27 -8.08 2.00
N LYS A 145 4.74 -7.50 3.09
CA LYS A 145 5.22 -7.72 4.45
C LYS A 145 4.11 -8.18 5.37
N TYR A 146 4.41 -9.23 6.14
CA TYR A 146 3.47 -9.82 7.07
C TYR A 146 3.67 -9.27 8.48
N ASN A 147 2.64 -8.63 9.03
CA ASN A 147 2.58 -8.33 10.46
C ASN A 147 1.23 -8.80 11.03
N PHE A 148 1.28 -9.88 11.80
CA PHE A 148 0.09 -10.48 12.41
C PHE A 148 -0.22 -9.94 13.81
N LYS A 149 0.57 -8.99 14.33
CA LYS A 149 0.42 -8.46 15.70
C LYS A 149 -0.38 -7.17 15.74
N ALA A 150 -0.16 -6.27 14.78
CA ALA A 150 -0.81 -4.97 14.74
C ALA A 150 -0.89 -4.43 13.30
N PRO A 151 -1.92 -3.61 13.00
CA PRO A 151 -1.94 -2.80 11.78
C PRO A 151 -0.69 -1.94 11.68
N GLN A 152 -0.24 -1.67 10.46
CA GLN A 152 0.87 -0.77 10.18
C GLN A 152 0.31 0.51 9.56
N THR A 153 0.82 1.66 9.99
CA THR A 153 0.42 2.97 9.48
C THR A 153 1.34 3.48 8.37
N GLU A 154 2.51 2.85 8.22
CA GLU A 154 3.53 3.22 7.24
C GLU A 154 3.96 2.01 6.42
N LEU A 155 4.33 2.27 5.17
CA LEU A 155 4.96 1.29 4.29
C LEU A 155 6.48 1.37 4.46
N ASP A 156 7.15 0.22 4.49
CA ASP A 156 8.62 0.16 4.60
C ASP A 156 9.35 0.23 3.24
N GLY A 157 8.65 0.73 2.22
CA GLY A 157 9.18 0.92 0.88
C GLY A 157 8.09 1.06 -0.18
N GLY A 158 8.47 0.73 -1.41
CA GLY A 158 7.66 0.96 -2.60
C GLY A 158 8.08 2.27 -3.30
N LYS A 159 7.87 2.31 -4.60
CA LYS A 159 8.13 3.47 -5.45
C LYS A 159 7.19 3.45 -6.63
N TRP A 160 6.86 4.62 -7.14
CA TRP A 160 6.17 4.73 -8.42
C TRP A 160 7.12 4.37 -9.56
N GLN A 161 6.64 3.56 -10.50
CA GLN A 161 7.37 3.16 -11.68
C GLN A 161 6.51 3.42 -12.91
N SER A 162 7.05 4.19 -13.86
CA SER A 162 6.47 4.34 -15.19
C SER A 162 6.58 3.05 -15.99
N THR A 163 5.62 2.82 -16.88
CA THR A 163 5.64 1.65 -17.76
C THR A 163 6.71 1.80 -18.85
N ASP A 164 7.70 0.92 -18.80
CA ASP A 164 8.74 0.71 -19.81
C ASP A 164 9.01 -0.81 -19.95
N PRO A 165 9.86 -1.27 -20.90
CA PRO A 165 10.07 -2.70 -21.12
C PRO A 165 10.74 -3.44 -19.95
N GLN A 166 11.38 -2.72 -19.03
CA GLN A 166 12.02 -3.29 -17.84
C GLN A 166 11.04 -3.34 -16.68
N THR A 167 10.34 -2.24 -16.39
CA THR A 167 9.41 -2.15 -15.24
C THR A 167 8.15 -2.96 -15.44
N ILE A 168 7.64 -3.06 -16.68
CA ILE A 168 6.41 -3.80 -16.98
C ILE A 168 6.50 -5.26 -16.53
N LEU A 169 7.69 -5.87 -16.54
CA LEU A 169 7.93 -7.26 -16.16
C LEU A 169 7.42 -7.59 -14.75
N ASP A 170 7.45 -6.62 -13.84
CA ASP A 170 7.04 -6.76 -12.45
C ASP A 170 5.60 -6.33 -12.17
N PHE A 171 4.90 -5.80 -13.18
CA PHE A 171 3.50 -5.40 -13.04
C PHE A 171 2.57 -6.61 -13.14
N SER A 172 1.45 -6.52 -12.42
CA SER A 172 0.32 -7.44 -12.62
C SER A 172 -0.16 -7.38 -14.06
N GLY A 173 -0.30 -8.53 -14.73
CA GLY A 173 -0.79 -8.58 -16.10
C GLY A 173 -2.23 -8.07 -16.22
N VAL A 174 -3.11 -8.50 -15.31
CA VAL A 174 -4.52 -8.05 -15.31
C VAL A 174 -4.60 -6.54 -15.10
N ALA A 175 -3.90 -6.02 -14.10
CA ALA A 175 -3.93 -4.58 -13.82
C ALA A 175 -3.27 -3.76 -14.93
N TYR A 176 -2.22 -4.27 -15.58
CA TYR A 176 -1.55 -3.60 -16.70
C TYR A 176 -2.50 -3.46 -17.89
N PHE A 177 -3.13 -4.54 -18.33
CA PHE A 177 -4.05 -4.47 -19.48
C PHE A 177 -5.28 -3.61 -19.18
N PHE A 178 -5.81 -3.66 -17.95
CA PHE A 178 -6.84 -2.73 -17.50
C PHE A 178 -6.37 -1.26 -17.62
N ALA A 179 -5.21 -0.94 -17.05
CA ALA A 179 -4.67 0.42 -17.08
C ALA A 179 -4.39 0.89 -18.51
N LYS A 180 -3.92 -0.01 -19.38
CA LYS A 180 -3.68 0.26 -20.80
C LYS A 180 -4.97 0.61 -21.52
N GLU A 181 -6.03 -0.16 -21.32
CA GLU A 181 -7.32 0.08 -21.98
C GLU A 181 -7.93 1.41 -21.53
N ILE A 182 -8.01 1.65 -20.21
CA ILE A 182 -8.57 2.88 -19.65
C ILE A 182 -7.75 4.11 -20.04
N ASN A 183 -6.41 4.01 -20.06
CA ASN A 183 -5.55 5.08 -20.55
C ASN A 183 -5.77 5.35 -22.05
N ALA A 184 -5.94 4.30 -22.85
CA ALA A 184 -6.17 4.42 -24.29
C ALA A 184 -7.54 5.04 -24.62
N GLU A 185 -8.58 4.68 -23.89
CA GLU A 185 -9.94 5.22 -24.05
C GLU A 185 -10.01 6.68 -23.59
N ASN A 186 -9.57 6.97 -22.37
CA ASN A 186 -9.79 8.27 -21.74
C ASN A 186 -8.67 9.28 -22.00
N LYS A 187 -7.51 8.85 -22.52
CA LYS A 187 -6.30 9.67 -22.74
C LYS A 187 -5.83 10.39 -21.46
N VAL A 188 -6.01 9.77 -20.31
CA VAL A 188 -5.71 10.31 -18.98
C VAL A 188 -4.68 9.44 -18.29
N PRO A 189 -3.69 9.99 -17.55
CA PRO A 189 -2.76 9.19 -16.77
C PRO A 189 -3.46 8.20 -15.83
N VAL A 190 -2.95 6.97 -15.74
CA VAL A 190 -3.52 5.91 -14.90
C VAL A 190 -2.45 5.43 -13.92
N GLY A 191 -2.74 5.59 -12.63
CA GLY A 191 -1.92 5.07 -11.53
C GLY A 191 -2.54 3.80 -10.95
N ILE A 192 -1.75 2.74 -10.81
CA ILE A 192 -2.17 1.50 -10.14
C ILE A 192 -1.41 1.36 -8.82
N ILE A 193 -2.15 1.33 -7.70
CA ILE A 193 -1.63 0.90 -6.41
C ILE A 193 -1.86 -0.61 -6.32
N HIS A 194 -0.80 -1.39 -6.48
CA HIS A 194 -0.87 -2.85 -6.51
C HIS A 194 -0.61 -3.42 -5.11
N THR A 195 -1.60 -4.10 -4.55
CA THR A 195 -1.58 -4.63 -3.17
C THR A 195 -1.87 -6.13 -3.10
N SER A 196 -1.91 -6.86 -4.22
CA SER A 196 -2.33 -8.27 -4.20
C SER A 196 -1.29 -9.20 -3.56
N LEU A 197 -1.78 -10.33 -3.02
CA LEU A 197 -0.97 -11.31 -2.30
C LEU A 197 -1.46 -12.74 -2.56
N GLY A 198 -0.69 -13.50 -3.33
CA GLY A 198 -0.99 -14.89 -3.66
C GLY A 198 -1.10 -15.81 -2.45
N GLY A 199 -2.08 -16.71 -2.48
CA GLY A 199 -2.32 -17.67 -1.41
C GLY A 199 -2.92 -17.09 -0.13
N SER A 200 -3.17 -15.78 -0.07
CA SER A 200 -3.85 -15.15 1.05
C SER A 200 -5.34 -15.54 1.08
N PRO A 201 -5.86 -16.06 2.21
CA PRO A 201 -7.28 -16.36 2.34
C PRO A 201 -8.07 -15.07 2.63
N VAL A 202 -9.38 -15.04 2.35
CA VAL A 202 -10.21 -13.84 2.55
C VAL A 202 -10.14 -13.31 3.98
N GLN A 203 -9.98 -14.20 4.97
CA GLN A 203 -9.86 -13.85 6.39
C GLN A 203 -8.64 -12.96 6.68
N ALA A 204 -7.60 -13.02 5.85
CA ALA A 204 -6.42 -12.15 5.99
C ALA A 204 -6.69 -10.70 5.56
N TRP A 205 -7.79 -10.46 4.84
CA TRP A 205 -8.21 -9.15 4.33
C TRP A 205 -9.37 -8.53 5.13
N MET A 206 -9.88 -9.26 6.11
CA MET A 206 -11.00 -8.82 6.93
C MET A 206 -10.47 -8.17 8.20
N ASP A 207 -11.15 -7.12 8.66
CA ASP A 207 -10.88 -6.59 9.98
C ASP A 207 -11.27 -7.62 11.06
N THR A 208 -10.57 -7.56 12.19
CA THR A 208 -10.72 -8.52 13.28
C THR A 208 -12.14 -8.58 13.83
N ASN A 209 -12.89 -7.47 13.81
CA ASN A 209 -14.25 -7.43 14.35
C ASN A 209 -15.23 -8.12 13.40
N SER A 210 -15.14 -7.86 12.09
CA SER A 210 -15.93 -8.58 11.08
C SER A 210 -15.67 -10.08 11.12
N LEU A 211 -14.40 -10.48 11.27
CA LEU A 211 -14.04 -11.89 11.35
C LEU A 211 -14.61 -12.57 12.62
N LYS A 212 -14.58 -11.90 13.78
CA LYS A 212 -15.22 -12.38 15.02
C LYS A 212 -16.71 -12.56 14.86
N ASN A 213 -17.39 -11.60 14.22
CA ASN A 213 -18.84 -11.64 14.01
C ASN A 213 -19.25 -12.80 13.10
N ILE A 214 -18.50 -13.07 12.03
CA ILE A 214 -18.80 -14.17 11.11
C ILE A 214 -18.54 -15.53 11.75
N LEU A 215 -17.51 -15.64 12.59
CA LEU A 215 -17.10 -16.91 13.15
C LEU A 215 -17.84 -17.30 14.44
N ASN A 216 -18.57 -16.39 15.11
CA ASN A 216 -19.16 -16.64 16.45
C ASN A 216 -18.15 -17.25 17.46
N ILE A 217 -16.85 -16.94 17.31
CA ILE A 217 -15.76 -17.50 18.11
C ILE A 217 -15.10 -16.40 18.94
N SER A 218 -15.03 -16.62 20.25
CA SER A 218 -14.14 -15.88 21.15
C SER A 218 -12.69 -16.28 20.85
N MET A 219 -11.98 -15.44 20.10
CA MET A 219 -10.55 -15.67 19.83
C MET A 219 -9.73 -15.41 21.09
N LYS A 220 -9.38 -16.47 21.83
CA LYS A 220 -8.26 -16.41 22.80
C LYS A 220 -6.97 -16.75 22.06
N PRO A 221 -5.92 -15.90 22.12
CA PRO A 221 -4.65 -16.22 21.52
C PRO A 221 -4.03 -17.42 22.24
N LYS A 222 -3.79 -18.52 21.52
CA LYS A 222 -2.93 -19.61 21.98
C LYS A 222 -1.73 -19.75 21.04
N ASN A 223 -0.54 -19.55 21.61
CA ASN A 223 0.77 -20.01 21.15
C ASN A 223 1.09 -19.83 19.66
N GLY A 224 1.03 -18.59 19.17
CA GLY A 224 1.82 -18.16 18.00
C GLY A 224 1.50 -18.80 16.64
N ARG A 225 0.44 -19.60 16.54
CA ARG A 225 -0.10 -20.14 15.29
C ARG A 225 -1.61 -20.02 15.31
N THR A 226 -2.14 -19.02 14.62
CA THR A 226 -3.58 -18.99 14.32
C THR A 226 -3.83 -19.93 13.15
N MET A 227 -3.97 -21.23 13.42
CA MET A 227 -4.71 -22.11 12.51
C MET A 227 -6.19 -21.98 12.84
N ILE A 228 -6.96 -21.47 11.88
CA ILE A 228 -8.42 -21.56 11.91
C ILE A 228 -8.77 -23.02 11.67
N LEU A 229 -8.96 -23.77 12.76
CA LEU A 229 -9.66 -25.06 12.70
C LEU A 229 -11.15 -24.73 12.55
N LEU A 230 -11.64 -24.80 11.31
CA LEU A 230 -13.07 -24.80 11.04
C LEU A 230 -13.66 -26.05 11.69
N ASN A 231 -14.48 -25.89 12.73
CA ASN A 231 -15.35 -26.98 13.15
C ASN A 231 -16.30 -27.29 11.98
N PRO A 232 -16.54 -28.58 11.66
CA PRO A 232 -17.52 -28.92 10.63
C PRO A 232 -18.90 -28.32 11.00
N PRO A 233 -19.67 -27.86 10.00
CA PRO A 233 -20.91 -27.15 10.23
C PRO A 233 -21.89 -27.99 11.06
N ASN A 234 -22.46 -27.35 12.08
CA ASN A 234 -23.50 -27.92 12.94
C ASN A 234 -24.70 -28.38 12.07
N PRO A 235 -25.13 -29.65 12.12
CA PRO A 235 -26.23 -30.15 11.29
C PRO A 235 -27.56 -29.41 11.50
N ALA A 236 -27.72 -28.67 12.61
CA ALA A 236 -28.92 -27.89 12.90
C ALA A 236 -29.08 -26.62 12.03
N SER A 237 -28.01 -26.06 11.44
CA SER A 237 -28.12 -24.85 10.60
C SER A 237 -28.68 -25.12 9.19
N ARG A 238 -28.86 -26.39 8.83
CA ARG A 238 -29.36 -26.80 7.51
C ARG A 238 -30.88 -26.65 7.35
N GLN A 239 -31.62 -26.48 8.44
CA GLN A 239 -33.09 -26.50 8.42
C GLN A 239 -33.75 -25.11 8.25
N GLN A 240 -32.99 -24.02 8.11
CA GLN A 240 -33.56 -22.66 7.98
C GLN A 240 -33.45 -22.04 6.57
N ALA A 241 -33.08 -22.82 5.54
CA ALA A 241 -33.08 -22.32 4.17
C ALA A 241 -34.51 -22.28 3.61
N LYS A 242 -35.05 -21.07 3.36
CA LYS A 242 -36.33 -20.86 2.66
C LYS A 242 -36.25 -21.45 1.23
N PRO A 243 -37.35 -22.00 0.67
CA PRO A 243 -37.35 -22.51 -0.70
C PRO A 243 -37.11 -21.35 -1.68
N GLY A 244 -36.02 -21.41 -2.45
CA GLY A 244 -35.72 -20.44 -3.52
C GLY A 244 -34.38 -19.69 -3.43
N THR A 245 -33.57 -19.88 -2.38
CA THR A 245 -32.19 -19.34 -2.36
C THR A 245 -31.24 -20.27 -3.12
N PRO A 246 -30.40 -19.75 -4.05
CA PRO A 246 -29.36 -20.55 -4.70
C PRO A 246 -28.39 -21.10 -3.65
N ASN A 247 -28.29 -22.43 -3.57
CA ASN A 247 -27.41 -23.12 -2.65
C ASN A 247 -25.97 -23.07 -3.20
N LEU A 248 -25.18 -22.11 -2.72
CA LEU A 248 -23.77 -21.89 -3.11
C LEU A 248 -22.84 -23.06 -2.74
N THR A 249 -23.34 -24.12 -2.09
CA THR A 249 -22.55 -25.31 -1.72
C THR A 249 -22.38 -26.32 -2.87
N ARG A 250 -22.88 -26.03 -4.09
CA ARG A 250 -22.75 -26.93 -5.26
C ARG A 250 -21.76 -26.49 -6.35
N MET A 251 -20.97 -25.44 -6.13
CA MET A 251 -19.95 -24.99 -7.10
C MET A 251 -18.52 -24.99 -6.52
N ILE A 252 -18.18 -26.03 -5.77
CA ILE A 252 -16.79 -26.36 -5.45
C ILE A 252 -16.58 -27.82 -5.85
N PRO A 253 -15.84 -28.13 -6.93
CA PRO A 253 -15.35 -29.49 -7.13
C PRO A 253 -14.48 -29.85 -5.92
N ASP A 254 -14.88 -30.92 -5.25
CA ASP A 254 -14.26 -31.44 -4.04
C ASP A 254 -12.80 -31.83 -4.32
N CYS A 255 -11.88 -30.90 -4.07
CA CYS A 255 -10.44 -31.13 -4.16
C CYS A 255 -9.96 -31.88 -2.92
N ARG A 256 -10.45 -33.12 -2.72
CA ARG A 256 -9.93 -34.06 -1.71
C ARG A 256 -10.41 -35.51 -1.93
N SER A 257 -10.12 -36.10 -3.08
CA SER A 257 -10.08 -37.58 -3.20
C SER A 257 -9.16 -38.09 -4.30
N THR A 258 -7.85 -37.91 -4.16
CA THR A 258 -6.90 -38.85 -4.79
C THR A 258 -5.82 -39.20 -3.79
N GLY A 259 -6.11 -40.25 -3.02
CA GLY A 259 -5.12 -40.98 -2.27
C GLY A 259 -3.99 -41.44 -3.20
N LYS A 260 -2.78 -41.42 -2.65
CA LYS A 260 -1.59 -42.06 -3.24
C LYS A 260 -1.95 -43.45 -3.79
N LYS A 261 -1.85 -43.62 -5.11
CA LYS A 261 -1.39 -44.88 -5.71
C LYS A 261 -0.26 -44.53 -6.67
N ARG A 262 0.95 -45.00 -6.34
CA ARG A 262 2.05 -45.11 -7.30
C ARG A 262 1.60 -46.10 -8.37
N ILE A 263 1.72 -45.72 -9.63
CA ILE A 263 1.69 -46.64 -10.76
C ILE A 263 3.12 -46.63 -11.33
N PRO A 264 3.78 -47.80 -11.48
CA PRO A 264 5.14 -47.86 -11.98
C PRO A 264 5.16 -47.53 -13.48
N MET A 265 6.10 -46.70 -13.90
CA MET A 265 6.50 -46.60 -15.30
C MET A 265 7.30 -47.85 -15.67
N THR A 266 6.91 -48.52 -16.75
CA THR A 266 7.84 -49.31 -17.57
C THR A 266 7.72 -48.82 -19.02
N PRO A 267 8.84 -48.82 -19.77
CA PRO A 267 8.93 -48.15 -21.06
C PRO A 267 8.66 -49.11 -22.23
N ASP A 268 8.53 -48.49 -23.40
CA ASP A 268 8.69 -49.03 -24.75
C ASP A 268 7.46 -49.64 -25.46
N GLY A 269 7.00 -48.91 -26.48
CA GLY A 269 7.37 -49.25 -27.86
C GLY A 269 6.44 -50.18 -28.66
N LYS A 270 6.12 -49.69 -29.88
CA LYS A 270 5.54 -50.39 -31.05
C LYS A 270 4.04 -50.70 -30.93
N SER A 271 3.19 -50.53 -31.95
CA SER A 271 3.35 -50.26 -33.40
C SER A 271 2.19 -49.40 -33.87
#